data_AF-A0A023B8F6-F1
#
_entry.id   AF-A0A023B8F6-F1
#
_cell.length_a   1.000
_cell.length_b   1.000
_cell.length_c   1.000
_cell.angle_alpha   90.00
_cell.angle_beta   90.00
_cell.angle_gamma   90.00
#
_symmetry.space_group_name_H-M   'P 1'
#
loop_
_entity.id
_entity.type
_entity.pdbx_description
1 polymer ?
#
loop_
_entity_poly.entity_id
_entity_poly.type
_entity_poly.pdbx_seq_one_letter_code
_entity_poly.pdbx_strand_id
1 'polypeptide(L)'
;MKCLRGVKVPSGAKAQALARVIVTINVYGKWVDMVKAFESLALTDDDASSGDADYEKDGARLLVDACKILKGMPDMVIGLENVEHVDLPYEELRTLHQGVHAEKNLLWNLLRSITGCLDAFAQVARLETCELPSELKGRLHDWMERMKNPYCRVFQETEAGRIQDLKFGFSELVRCPIKNWLKTCSIPSYEPEVHPDPDAWTKAETALNRVMPTTRIVEAYRTKNGAWDAEPMRGIYEEIHHLLD
;
A
#
# COMPACT_ATOMS: atom_id res chain seq x y z
N MET A 1 33.05 -4.38 2.54
CA MET A 1 32.18 -3.34 1.96
C MET A 1 31.54 -2.56 3.10
N LYS A 2 31.79 -1.25 3.18
CA LYS A 2 31.09 -0.36 4.13
C LYS A 2 29.72 -0.05 3.53
N CYS A 3 28.63 -0.45 4.19
CA CYS A 3 27.32 0.15 3.90
C CYS A 3 27.44 1.66 4.17
N LEU A 4 27.09 2.48 3.18
CA LEU A 4 27.17 3.94 3.24
C LEU A 4 26.09 4.60 4.13
N ARG A 5 25.43 3.83 4.99
CA ARG A 5 24.50 4.35 5.99
C ARG A 5 24.82 3.70 7.33
N GLY A 6 25.14 4.52 8.32
CA GLY A 6 25.72 4.15 9.62
C GLY A 6 24.82 3.36 10.56
N VAL A 7 24.14 2.32 10.06
CA VAL A 7 23.37 1.40 10.89
C VAL A 7 24.35 0.36 11.45
N LYS A 8 24.59 0.40 12.76
CA LYS A 8 25.27 -0.69 13.47
C LYS A 8 24.35 -1.91 13.45
N VAL A 9 24.55 -2.80 12.48
CA VAL A 9 23.86 -4.09 12.44
C VAL A 9 24.45 -4.99 13.53
N PRO A 10 23.64 -5.57 14.44
CA PRO A 10 24.12 -6.57 15.41
C PRO A 10 24.75 -7.76 14.69
N SER A 11 25.94 -8.18 15.12
CA SER A 11 26.68 -9.27 14.47
C SER A 11 25.94 -10.60 14.62
N GLY A 12 25.34 -11.10 13.54
CA GLY A 12 24.69 -12.41 13.52
C GLY A 12 23.71 -12.63 12.37
N ALA A 13 23.17 -11.57 11.77
CA ALA A 13 22.19 -11.69 10.68
C ALA A 13 22.88 -11.96 9.32
N LYS A 14 22.80 -13.21 8.83
CA LYS A 14 23.03 -13.54 7.43
C LYS A 14 21.79 -13.20 6.61
N ALA A 15 21.67 -11.95 6.17
CA ALA A 15 21.03 -11.57 4.91
C ALA A 15 21.26 -10.06 4.73
N GLN A 16 21.60 -9.65 3.52
CA GLN A 16 21.67 -8.24 3.12
C GLN A 16 20.29 -7.60 3.32
N ALA A 17 20.03 -7.04 4.50
CA ALA A 17 18.83 -6.27 4.76
C ALA A 17 18.87 -5.03 3.85
N LEU A 18 18.05 -5.05 2.82
CA LEU A 18 17.84 -3.88 1.96
C LEU A 18 17.17 -2.83 2.81
N ALA A 19 17.85 -1.69 2.98
CA ALA A 19 17.37 -0.43 3.55
C ALA A 19 16.05 0.02 2.88
N ARG A 20 14.90 -0.58 3.21
CA ARG A 20 13.61 -0.26 2.58
C ARG A 20 12.40 -0.58 3.46
N VAL A 21 11.30 0.10 3.15
CA VAL A 21 9.98 -0.25 3.67
C VAL A 21 9.44 -1.50 2.97
N ILE A 22 8.94 -2.46 3.73
CA ILE A 22 8.15 -3.59 3.23
C ILE A 22 6.68 -3.29 3.54
N VAL A 23 5.79 -3.42 2.54
CA VAL A 23 4.34 -3.35 2.76
C VAL A 23 3.71 -4.67 2.37
N THR A 24 3.09 -5.34 3.35
CA THR A 24 2.56 -6.69 3.16
C THR A 24 1.25 -6.69 2.40
N ILE A 25 1.14 -7.48 1.33
CA ILE A 25 -0.13 -7.84 0.66
C ILE A 25 -0.25 -9.36 0.54
N ASN A 26 -1.47 -9.88 0.33
CA ASN A 26 -1.68 -11.28 -0.03
C ASN A 26 -2.02 -11.41 -1.51
N VAL A 27 -1.22 -12.11 -2.28
CA VAL A 27 -1.48 -12.38 -3.70
C VAL A 27 -1.60 -13.88 -3.90
N TYR A 28 -2.78 -14.36 -4.28
CA TYR A 28 -3.04 -15.79 -4.51
C TYR A 28 -2.68 -16.69 -3.31
N GLY A 29 -2.91 -16.20 -2.09
CA GLY A 29 -2.58 -16.92 -0.86
C GLY A 29 -1.13 -16.75 -0.40
N LYS A 30 -0.31 -15.95 -1.11
CA LYS A 30 1.11 -15.73 -0.78
C LYS A 30 1.34 -14.34 -0.21
N TRP A 31 2.17 -14.23 0.82
CA TRP A 31 2.61 -12.93 1.35
C TRP A 31 3.65 -12.33 0.43
N VAL A 32 3.39 -11.12 -0.05
CA VAL A 32 4.24 -10.43 -1.02
C VAL A 32 4.58 -9.05 -0.49
N ASP A 33 5.82 -8.63 -0.69
CA ASP A 33 6.23 -7.24 -0.52
C ASP A 33 5.71 -6.42 -1.70
N MET A 34 4.68 -5.61 -1.45
CA MET A 34 4.04 -4.76 -2.46
C MET A 34 5.05 -3.81 -3.12
N VAL A 35 6.00 -3.26 -2.35
CA VAL A 35 6.99 -2.31 -2.86
C VAL A 35 7.86 -2.99 -3.91
N LYS A 36 8.32 -4.21 -3.64
CA LYS A 36 9.11 -5.02 -4.59
C LYS A 36 8.27 -5.51 -5.78
N ALA A 37 7.00 -5.87 -5.56
CA ALA A 37 6.15 -6.37 -6.62
C ALA A 37 5.84 -5.30 -7.67
N PHE A 38 5.62 -4.04 -7.25
CA PHE A 38 5.19 -2.97 -8.15
C PHE A 38 6.29 -2.00 -8.59
N GLU A 39 7.51 -2.06 -8.02
CA GLU A 39 8.63 -1.26 -8.54
C GLU A 39 8.97 -1.57 -10.01
N SER A 40 8.63 -2.78 -10.46
CA SER A 40 8.86 -3.29 -11.81
C SER A 40 7.62 -3.24 -12.71
N LEU A 41 6.52 -2.63 -12.25
CA LEU A 41 5.32 -2.48 -13.05
C LEU A 41 5.66 -1.68 -14.32
N ALA A 42 5.51 -2.34 -15.47
CA ALA A 42 5.71 -1.70 -16.76
C ALA A 42 4.60 -0.67 -16.99
N LEU A 43 5.01 0.56 -17.26
CA LEU A 43 4.12 1.62 -17.72
C LEU A 43 3.95 1.47 -19.23
N THR A 44 2.72 1.64 -19.71
CA THR A 44 2.39 1.61 -21.14
C THR A 44 2.68 2.96 -21.78
N ASP A 45 2.87 3.01 -23.10
CA ASP A 45 3.09 4.28 -23.82
C ASP A 45 1.88 5.23 -23.70
N ASP A 46 0.68 4.66 -23.47
CA ASP A 46 -0.54 5.40 -23.20
C ASP A 46 -0.49 6.13 -21.84
N ASP A 47 0.30 5.63 -20.87
CA ASP A 47 0.56 6.29 -19.59
C ASP A 47 1.49 7.51 -19.72
N ALA A 48 2.16 7.68 -20.87
CA ALA A 48 3.14 8.74 -21.11
C ALA A 48 2.56 9.98 -21.82
N SER A 49 1.33 9.90 -22.33
CA SER A 49 0.80 10.82 -23.33
C SER A 49 -0.58 11.39 -22.97
N SER A 50 -0.70 12.13 -21.86
CA SER A 50 -1.83 13.04 -21.68
C SER A 50 -1.37 14.42 -21.23
N GLY A 51 -1.64 15.43 -22.06
CA GLY A 51 -1.48 16.85 -21.74
C GLY A 51 -2.59 17.41 -20.84
N ASP A 52 -3.56 16.57 -20.47
CA ASP A 52 -4.62 16.87 -19.50
C ASP A 52 -4.51 15.91 -18.32
N ALA A 53 -4.82 16.43 -17.13
CA ALA A 53 -4.73 15.76 -15.83
C ALA A 53 -5.79 14.67 -15.64
N ASP A 54 -5.82 13.71 -16.55
CA ASP A 54 -6.64 12.51 -16.44
C ASP A 54 -6.01 11.59 -15.38
N TYR A 55 -6.44 11.81 -14.14
CA TYR A 55 -5.98 11.07 -12.97
C TYR A 55 -6.14 9.56 -13.13
N GLU A 56 -7.09 9.12 -13.96
CA GLU A 56 -7.30 7.69 -14.24
C GLU A 56 -6.14 7.09 -15.05
N LYS A 57 -5.50 7.86 -15.92
CA LYS A 57 -4.37 7.40 -16.76
C LYS A 57 -3.04 7.41 -16.00
N ASP A 58 -2.89 8.25 -14.98
CA ASP A 58 -1.63 8.36 -14.22
C ASP A 58 -1.56 7.40 -13.01
N GLY A 59 -2.63 6.66 -12.69
CA GLY A 59 -2.71 5.86 -11.46
C GLY A 59 -1.60 4.82 -11.31
N ALA A 60 -1.27 4.08 -12.39
CA ALA A 60 -0.19 3.08 -12.35
C ALA A 60 1.17 3.75 -12.13
N ARG A 61 1.39 4.93 -12.71
CA ARG A 61 2.61 5.73 -12.51
C ARG A 61 2.69 6.30 -11.10
N LEU A 62 1.58 6.75 -10.52
CA LEU A 62 1.49 7.15 -9.11
C LEU A 62 1.84 5.99 -8.17
N LEU A 63 1.37 4.77 -8.47
CA LEU A 63 1.68 3.57 -7.70
C LEU A 63 3.19 3.24 -7.76
N VAL A 64 3.78 3.29 -8.96
CA VAL A 64 5.23 3.08 -9.15
C VAL A 64 6.05 4.15 -8.43
N ASP A 65 5.66 5.43 -8.51
CA ASP A 65 6.35 6.53 -7.84
C ASP A 65 6.29 6.36 -6.31
N ALA A 66 5.11 6.00 -5.79
CA ALA A 66 4.89 5.67 -4.38
C ALA A 66 5.82 4.54 -3.91
N CYS A 67 5.90 3.44 -4.66
CA CYS A 67 6.81 2.33 -4.35
C CYS A 67 8.29 2.77 -4.38
N LYS A 68 8.67 3.63 -5.34
CA LYS A 68 10.04 4.19 -5.40
C LYS A 68 10.35 5.10 -4.21
N ILE A 69 9.38 5.83 -3.69
CA ILE A 69 9.53 6.63 -2.47
C ILE A 69 9.75 5.69 -1.27
N LEU A 70 8.86 4.69 -1.09
CA LEU A 70 8.96 3.69 -0.02
C LEU A 70 10.28 2.91 -0.03
N LYS A 71 10.81 2.61 -1.22
CA LYS A 71 12.13 1.98 -1.39
C LYS A 71 13.29 2.86 -0.89
N GLY A 72 13.13 4.18 -0.93
CA GLY A 72 14.14 5.13 -0.46
C GLY A 72 14.10 5.39 1.05
N MET A 73 13.02 4.96 1.72
CA MET A 73 12.80 5.17 3.15
C MET A 73 13.70 4.28 4.02
N PRO A 74 13.91 4.63 5.30
CA PRO A 74 14.55 3.76 6.28
C PRO A 74 13.89 2.38 6.37
N ASP A 75 14.66 1.39 6.85
CA ASP A 75 14.17 0.04 7.11
C ASP A 75 12.96 0.05 8.03
N MET A 76 11.86 -0.53 7.56
CA MET A 76 10.66 -0.71 8.34
C MET A 76 9.77 -1.76 7.69
N VAL A 77 9.03 -2.51 8.49
CA VAL A 77 7.99 -3.41 7.98
C VAL A 77 6.64 -2.83 8.38
N ILE A 78 5.78 -2.61 7.38
CA ILE A 78 4.39 -2.22 7.57
C ILE A 78 3.52 -3.46 7.35
N GLY A 79 2.85 -3.88 8.42
CA GLY A 79 2.00 -5.06 8.44
C GLY A 79 2.60 -6.23 9.21
N LEU A 80 2.76 -7.37 8.54
CA LEU A 80 3.16 -8.60 9.18
C LEU A 80 4.69 -8.71 9.23
N GLU A 81 5.29 -8.45 10.39
CA GLU A 81 6.75 -8.48 10.57
C GLU A 81 7.36 -9.90 10.54
N ASN A 82 6.56 -10.92 10.89
CA ASN A 82 7.02 -12.29 11.11
C ASN A 82 6.55 -13.26 10.02
N VAL A 83 6.32 -12.78 8.80
CA VAL A 83 5.99 -13.62 7.64
C VAL A 83 7.11 -13.59 6.61
N GLU A 84 7.28 -14.70 5.90
CA GLU A 84 8.15 -14.76 4.75
C GLU A 84 7.47 -14.10 3.55
N HIS A 85 7.96 -12.95 3.12
CA HIS A 85 7.55 -12.33 1.86
C HIS A 85 8.23 -13.03 0.70
N VAL A 86 7.44 -13.71 -0.13
CA VAL A 86 7.95 -14.46 -1.28
C VAL A 86 7.95 -13.61 -2.54
N ASP A 87 8.91 -13.90 -3.42
CA ASP A 87 8.91 -13.37 -4.77
C ASP A 87 7.90 -14.13 -5.62
N LEU A 88 7.00 -13.40 -6.27
CA LEU A 88 6.07 -13.99 -7.22
C LEU A 88 6.82 -14.52 -8.45
N PRO A 89 6.51 -15.74 -8.93
CA PRO A 89 6.97 -16.20 -10.24
C PRO A 89 6.57 -15.21 -11.34
N TYR A 90 7.38 -15.11 -12.40
CA TYR A 90 7.18 -14.17 -13.50
C TYR A 90 5.72 -14.15 -14.03
N GLU A 91 5.11 -15.33 -14.22
CA GLU A 91 3.75 -15.45 -14.73
C GLU A 91 2.67 -14.92 -13.75
N GLU A 92 2.88 -15.12 -12.44
CA GLU A 92 1.97 -14.60 -11.41
C GLU A 92 2.11 -13.09 -11.26
N LEU A 93 3.35 -12.59 -11.29
CA LEU A 93 3.66 -11.15 -11.27
C LEU A 93 3.08 -10.45 -12.49
N ARG A 94 3.29 -11.02 -13.69
CA ARG A 94 2.71 -10.51 -14.94
C ARG A 94 1.18 -10.49 -14.87
N THR A 95 0.56 -11.53 -14.32
CA THR A 95 -0.91 -11.56 -14.15
C THR A 95 -1.37 -10.46 -13.19
N LEU A 96 -0.66 -10.25 -12.08
CA LEU A 96 -0.95 -9.17 -11.12
C LEU A 96 -0.84 -7.79 -11.79
N HIS A 97 0.24 -7.54 -12.53
CA HIS A 97 0.45 -6.29 -13.27
C HIS A 97 -0.63 -6.05 -14.33
N GLN A 98 -1.01 -7.07 -15.09
CA GLN A 98 -2.12 -6.99 -16.04
C GLN A 98 -3.45 -6.67 -15.33
N GLY A 99 -3.68 -7.23 -14.14
CA GLY A 99 -4.85 -6.90 -13.35
C GLY A 99 -4.86 -5.45 -12.89
N VAL A 100 -3.70 -4.86 -12.55
CA VAL A 100 -3.62 -3.43 -12.20
C VAL A 100 -4.02 -2.54 -13.37
N HIS A 101 -3.61 -2.90 -14.59
CA HIS A 101 -3.98 -2.18 -15.80
C HIS A 101 -5.44 -2.39 -16.22
N ALA A 102 -6.02 -3.56 -15.93
CA ALA A 102 -7.39 -3.89 -16.34
C ALA A 102 -8.46 -3.48 -15.32
N GLU A 103 -8.16 -3.52 -14.02
CA GLU A 103 -9.14 -3.39 -12.94
C GLU A 103 -8.87 -2.12 -12.12
N LYS A 104 -9.55 -1.02 -12.46
CA LYS A 104 -9.41 0.29 -11.79
C LYS A 104 -9.49 0.19 -10.27
N ASN A 105 -10.41 -0.62 -9.77
CA ASN A 105 -10.58 -0.80 -8.34
C ASN A 105 -9.38 -1.49 -7.66
N LEU A 106 -8.69 -2.42 -8.35
CA LEU A 106 -7.48 -3.04 -7.82
C LEU A 106 -6.40 -1.97 -7.63
N LEU A 107 -6.16 -1.18 -8.68
CA LEU A 107 -5.21 -0.07 -8.66
C LEU A 107 -5.54 0.94 -7.56
N TRP A 108 -6.80 1.34 -7.43
CA TRP A 108 -7.23 2.30 -6.41
C TRP A 108 -7.02 1.79 -4.98
N ASN A 109 -7.35 0.53 -4.71
CA ASN A 109 -7.12 -0.03 -3.37
C ASN A 109 -5.63 -0.17 -3.06
N LEU A 110 -4.77 -0.47 -4.05
CA LEU A 110 -3.31 -0.43 -3.88
C LEU A 110 -2.81 0.98 -3.58
N LEU A 111 -3.31 2.00 -4.28
CA LEU A 111 -2.99 3.39 -4.01
C LEU A 111 -3.42 3.78 -2.60
N ARG A 112 -4.69 3.54 -2.23
CA ARG A 112 -5.26 3.81 -0.90
C ARG A 112 -4.42 3.19 0.22
N SER A 113 -4.00 1.93 0.05
CA SER A 113 -3.13 1.22 0.99
C SER A 113 -1.83 1.97 1.25
N ILE A 114 -1.18 2.45 0.19
CA ILE A 114 0.11 3.15 0.29
C ILE A 114 -0.07 4.60 0.75
N THR A 115 -1.19 5.26 0.40
CA THR A 115 -1.45 6.65 0.80
C THR A 115 -1.41 6.84 2.30
N GLY A 116 -2.01 5.95 3.08
CA GLY A 116 -1.95 6.08 4.55
C GLY A 116 -0.52 5.99 5.10
N CYS A 117 0.33 5.18 4.48
CA CYS A 117 1.74 5.07 4.85
C CYS A 117 2.53 6.32 4.47
N LEU A 118 2.37 6.79 3.23
CA LEU A 118 3.06 7.98 2.72
C LEU A 118 2.63 9.26 3.40
N ASP A 119 1.35 9.39 3.76
CA ASP A 119 0.86 10.53 4.52
C ASP A 119 1.54 10.62 5.89
N ALA A 120 1.58 9.52 6.65
CA ALA A 120 2.28 9.47 7.94
C ALA A 120 3.77 9.82 7.80
N PHE A 121 4.45 9.32 6.76
CA PHE A 121 5.82 9.74 6.47
C PHE A 121 5.92 11.23 6.14
N ALA A 122 4.96 11.78 5.40
CA ALA A 122 4.97 13.18 4.99
C ALA A 122 4.81 14.11 6.19
N GLN A 123 3.96 13.73 7.16
CA GLN A 123 3.81 14.43 8.42
C GLN A 123 5.14 14.51 9.17
N VAL A 124 5.84 13.38 9.34
CA VAL A 124 7.15 13.34 10.00
C VAL A 124 8.24 14.07 9.18
N ALA A 125 8.20 13.98 7.85
CA ALA A 125 9.16 14.63 6.96
C ALA A 125 9.17 16.16 7.07
N ARG A 126 8.02 16.76 7.43
CA ARG A 126 7.86 18.20 7.67
C ARG A 126 8.56 18.69 8.94
N LEU A 127 8.86 17.78 9.88
CA LEU A 127 9.59 18.14 11.09
C LEU A 127 11.03 18.53 10.73
N GLU A 128 11.51 19.61 11.35
CA GLU A 128 12.90 20.08 11.19
C GLU A 128 13.93 19.02 11.64
N THR A 129 13.54 18.18 12.61
CA THR A 129 14.36 17.10 13.16
C THR A 129 14.44 15.86 12.27
N CYS A 130 13.65 15.79 11.19
CA CYS A 130 13.62 14.60 10.34
C CYS A 130 14.85 14.52 9.43
N GLU A 131 15.61 13.43 9.55
CA GLU A 131 16.88 13.19 8.84
C GLU A 131 16.72 12.62 7.41
N LEU A 132 15.50 12.61 6.86
CA LEU A 132 15.30 12.17 5.48
C LEU A 132 16.05 13.09 4.49
N PRO A 133 16.68 12.54 3.44
CA PRO A 133 17.30 13.35 2.39
C PRO A 133 16.29 14.33 1.78
N SER A 134 16.72 15.56 1.50
CA SER A 134 15.86 16.63 0.96
C SER A 134 15.16 16.23 -0.35
N GLU A 135 15.85 15.49 -1.22
CA GLU A 135 15.27 14.94 -2.44
C GLU A 135 14.07 14.02 -2.15
N LEU A 136 14.18 13.15 -1.14
CA LEU A 136 13.10 12.24 -0.77
C LEU A 136 11.94 12.99 -0.11
N LYS A 137 12.22 14.01 0.71
CA LYS A 137 11.20 14.91 1.27
C LYS A 137 10.43 15.64 0.16
N GLY A 138 11.14 16.15 -0.86
CA GLY A 138 10.55 16.81 -2.02
C GLY A 138 9.64 15.87 -2.82
N ARG A 139 10.13 14.66 -3.15
CA ARG A 139 9.31 13.65 -3.85
C ARG A 139 8.07 13.24 -3.06
N LEU A 140 8.20 13.08 -1.75
CA LEU A 140 7.07 12.76 -0.88
C LEU A 140 6.03 13.89 -0.85
N HIS A 141 6.48 15.13 -0.73
CA HIS A 141 5.62 16.30 -0.80
C HIS A 141 4.89 16.39 -2.14
N ASP A 142 5.60 16.27 -3.27
CA ASP A 142 5.02 16.32 -4.61
C ASP A 142 3.98 15.21 -4.82
N TRP A 143 4.26 14.01 -4.31
CA TRP A 143 3.32 12.90 -4.35
C TRP A 143 2.06 13.21 -3.54
N MET A 144 2.19 13.77 -2.33
CA MET A 144 1.04 14.18 -1.53
C MET A 144 0.21 15.27 -2.20
N GLU A 145 0.85 16.25 -2.86
CA GLU A 145 0.12 17.28 -3.64
C GLU A 145 -0.68 16.66 -4.80
N ARG A 146 -0.10 15.70 -5.53
CA ARG A 146 -0.84 14.96 -6.57
C ARG A 146 -1.99 14.15 -6.00
N MET A 147 -1.84 13.62 -4.78
CA MET A 147 -2.88 12.85 -4.10
C MET A 147 -3.88 13.72 -3.30
N LYS A 148 -3.81 15.06 -3.36
CA LYS A 148 -4.83 15.94 -2.77
C LYS A 148 -6.15 15.86 -3.54
N ASN A 149 -6.81 14.72 -3.40
CA ASN A 149 -8.16 14.49 -3.86
C ASN A 149 -9.10 14.68 -2.65
N PRO A 150 -10.23 15.40 -2.77
CA PRO A 150 -11.21 15.54 -1.68
C PRO A 150 -11.74 14.20 -1.14
N TYR A 151 -11.60 13.11 -1.88
CA TYR A 151 -11.99 11.77 -1.46
C TYR A 151 -10.89 11.01 -0.71
N CYS A 152 -9.67 11.55 -0.62
CA CYS A 152 -8.66 10.97 0.26
C CYS A 152 -9.07 11.19 1.71
N ARG A 153 -9.11 10.09 2.47
CA ARG A 153 -9.43 10.09 3.89
C ARG A 153 -8.52 11.07 4.62
N VAL A 154 -9.09 11.89 5.51
CA VAL A 154 -8.29 12.68 6.44
C VAL A 154 -7.58 11.70 7.37
N PHE A 155 -6.26 11.62 7.22
CA PHE A 155 -5.43 10.77 8.07
C PHE A 155 -5.23 11.44 9.43
N GLN A 156 -5.10 10.61 10.47
CA GLN A 156 -4.81 11.11 11.80
C GLN A 156 -3.40 11.67 11.87
N GLU A 157 -3.22 12.71 12.67
CA GLU A 157 -1.89 13.23 12.96
C GLU A 157 -1.09 12.22 13.78
N THR A 158 0.18 12.03 13.45
CA THR A 158 1.11 11.17 14.22
C THR A 158 1.92 11.99 15.20
N GLU A 159 2.25 11.39 16.35
CA GLU A 159 3.13 11.99 17.36
C GLU A 159 4.61 11.61 17.13
N ALA A 160 4.91 10.81 16.11
CA ALA A 160 6.26 10.34 15.82
C ALA A 160 7.22 11.50 15.47
N GLY A 161 8.34 11.59 16.20
CA GLY A 161 9.40 12.56 15.92
C GLY A 161 10.38 12.14 14.82
N ARG A 162 10.41 10.83 14.48
CA ARG A 162 11.24 10.23 13.43
C ARG A 162 10.46 9.15 12.69
N ILE A 163 10.87 8.88 11.45
CA ILE A 163 10.21 7.91 10.57
C ILE A 163 10.20 6.51 11.19
N GLN A 164 11.28 6.13 11.87
CA GLN A 164 11.43 4.83 12.53
C GLN A 164 10.58 4.69 13.80
N ASP A 165 10.05 5.79 14.33
CA ASP A 165 9.18 5.79 15.51
C ASP A 165 7.70 5.62 15.11
N LEU A 166 7.38 5.71 13.81
CA LEU A 166 6.03 5.48 13.30
C LEU A 166 5.57 4.06 13.60
N LYS A 167 4.33 3.96 14.07
CA LYS A 167 3.64 2.70 14.30
C LYS A 167 2.39 2.65 13.45
N PHE A 168 2.25 1.57 12.71
CA PHE A 168 1.12 1.34 11.83
C PHE A 168 0.24 0.25 12.40
N GLY A 169 -1.04 0.54 12.56
CA GLY A 169 -2.05 -0.46 12.86
C GLY A 169 -2.87 -0.80 11.63
N PHE A 170 -3.30 -2.05 11.56
CA PHE A 170 -4.13 -2.58 10.50
C PHE A 170 -5.59 -2.17 10.70
N SER A 171 -6.19 -1.48 9.73
CA SER A 171 -7.56 -0.94 9.85
C SER A 171 -8.59 -1.66 9.00
N GLU A 172 -8.22 -2.10 7.80
CA GLU A 172 -9.11 -2.75 6.84
C GLU A 172 -8.36 -3.73 5.93
N LEU A 173 -9.13 -4.61 5.29
CA LEU A 173 -8.63 -5.56 4.29
C LEU A 173 -9.59 -5.67 3.12
N VAL A 174 -9.12 -5.33 1.93
CA VAL A 174 -9.93 -5.38 0.71
C VAL A 174 -9.47 -6.55 -0.15
N ARG A 175 -10.39 -7.45 -0.50
CA ARG A 175 -10.14 -8.55 -1.43
C ARG A 175 -10.60 -8.17 -2.82
N CYS A 176 -9.64 -7.97 -3.72
CA CYS A 176 -9.85 -7.64 -5.11
C CYS A 176 -9.67 -8.88 -6.01
N PRO A 177 -10.61 -9.19 -6.91
CA PRO A 177 -10.36 -10.16 -7.98
C PRO A 177 -9.36 -9.58 -9.00
N ILE A 178 -8.45 -10.41 -9.51
CA ILE A 178 -7.45 -10.02 -10.53
C ILE A 178 -7.83 -10.57 -11.90
N LYS A 179 -8.23 -11.84 -11.97
CA LYS A 179 -8.65 -12.50 -13.23
C LYS A 179 -9.51 -13.72 -12.93
N ASN A 180 -10.65 -13.84 -13.61
CA ASN A 180 -11.55 -15.00 -13.54
C ASN A 180 -11.92 -15.44 -12.11
N TRP A 181 -12.03 -14.51 -11.15
CA TRP A 181 -12.40 -14.65 -9.72
C TRP A 181 -11.63 -15.68 -8.86
N LEU A 182 -10.91 -16.62 -9.44
CA LEU A 182 -10.10 -17.63 -8.75
C LEU A 182 -8.82 -17.05 -8.16
N LYS A 183 -8.40 -15.91 -8.70
CA LYS A 183 -7.15 -15.23 -8.39
C LYS A 183 -7.47 -13.89 -7.74
N THR A 184 -7.15 -13.75 -6.46
CA THR A 184 -7.42 -12.55 -5.67
C THR A 184 -6.15 -11.91 -5.12
N CYS A 185 -6.25 -10.62 -4.82
CA CYS A 185 -5.32 -9.84 -4.03
C CYS A 185 -6.03 -9.35 -2.78
N SER A 186 -5.56 -9.71 -1.58
CA SER A 186 -5.97 -9.03 -0.34
C SER A 186 -5.02 -7.88 -0.06
N ILE A 187 -5.57 -6.66 -0.09
CA ILE A 187 -4.85 -5.40 0.06
C ILE A 187 -5.26 -4.79 1.39
N PRO A 188 -4.34 -4.61 2.33
CA PRO A 188 -4.64 -4.00 3.62
C PRO A 188 -4.64 -2.48 3.50
N SER A 189 -5.25 -1.80 4.46
CA SER A 189 -4.82 -0.43 4.77
C SER A 189 -4.27 -0.34 6.18
N TYR A 190 -3.29 0.53 6.31
CA TYR A 190 -2.58 0.79 7.54
C TYR A 190 -2.74 2.25 7.91
N GLU A 191 -2.97 2.50 9.19
CA GLU A 191 -3.13 3.84 9.75
C GLU A 191 -2.08 4.07 10.84
N PRO A 192 -1.49 5.27 10.91
CA PRO A 192 -0.60 5.62 12.01
C PRO A 192 -1.36 5.64 13.34
N GLU A 193 -0.66 5.42 14.46
CA GLU A 193 -1.19 5.47 15.83
C GLU A 193 -2.32 4.48 16.16
N VAL A 194 -2.73 3.63 15.22
CA VAL A 194 -3.61 2.50 15.51
C VAL A 194 -2.80 1.40 16.20
N HIS A 195 -3.28 0.94 17.35
CA HIS A 195 -2.60 -0.11 18.11
C HIS A 195 -2.52 -1.40 17.28
N PRO A 196 -1.31 -1.96 17.02
CA PRO A 196 -1.17 -3.19 16.29
C PRO A 196 -1.89 -4.33 17.01
N ASP A 197 -2.82 -5.01 16.33
CA ASP A 197 -3.39 -6.28 16.76
C ASP A 197 -2.76 -7.38 15.89
N PRO A 198 -1.93 -8.27 16.47
CA PRO A 198 -1.19 -9.27 15.69
C PRO A 198 -2.10 -10.26 14.97
N ASP A 199 -3.35 -10.42 15.42
CA ASP A 199 -4.34 -11.31 14.83
C ASP A 199 -5.30 -10.58 13.86
N ALA A 200 -5.15 -9.26 13.69
CA ALA A 200 -6.09 -8.44 12.92
C ALA A 200 -6.25 -8.94 11.48
N TRP A 201 -5.13 -9.28 10.83
CA TRP A 201 -5.15 -9.84 9.49
C TRP A 201 -5.96 -11.14 9.43
N THR A 202 -5.68 -12.08 10.33
CA THR A 202 -6.36 -13.38 10.37
C THR A 202 -7.86 -13.22 10.64
N LYS A 203 -8.24 -12.30 11.53
CA LYS A 203 -9.65 -11.98 11.81
C LYS A 203 -10.34 -11.38 10.58
N ALA A 204 -9.68 -10.47 9.87
CA ALA A 204 -10.20 -9.87 8.64
C ALA A 204 -10.35 -10.90 7.51
N GLU A 205 -9.34 -11.74 7.26
CA GLU A 205 -9.44 -12.85 6.30
C GLU A 205 -10.56 -13.83 6.65
N THR A 206 -10.73 -14.12 7.94
CA THR A 206 -11.84 -14.96 8.41
C THR A 206 -13.19 -14.31 8.10
N ALA A 207 -13.33 -12.99 8.29
CA ALA A 207 -14.54 -12.27 7.93
C ALA A 207 -14.78 -12.30 6.40
N LEU A 208 -13.75 -12.00 5.59
CA LEU A 208 -13.82 -12.07 4.13
C LEU A 208 -14.26 -13.46 3.63
N ASN A 209 -13.80 -14.53 4.27
CA ASN A 209 -14.15 -15.91 3.89
C ASN A 209 -15.60 -16.31 4.24
N ARG A 210 -16.31 -15.54 5.07
CA ARG A 210 -17.73 -15.75 5.34
C ARG A 210 -18.61 -15.19 4.22
N VAL A 211 -18.09 -14.22 3.46
CA VAL A 211 -18.75 -13.70 2.26
C VAL A 211 -18.41 -14.65 1.12
N MET A 212 -19.45 -15.13 0.42
CA MET A 212 -19.27 -16.03 -0.72
C MET A 212 -18.30 -15.41 -1.74
N PRO A 213 -17.39 -16.18 -2.36
CA PRO A 213 -16.52 -15.66 -3.41
C PRO A 213 -17.37 -15.03 -4.52
N THR A 214 -17.38 -13.71 -4.57
CA THR A 214 -18.08 -12.94 -5.60
C THR A 214 -17.09 -12.47 -6.66
N THR A 215 -17.60 -12.13 -7.85
CA THR A 215 -16.87 -11.31 -8.82
C THR A 215 -16.69 -9.86 -8.35
N ARG A 216 -17.28 -9.50 -7.22
CA ARG A 216 -17.21 -8.18 -6.61
C ARG A 216 -16.11 -8.12 -5.56
N ILE A 217 -15.67 -6.90 -5.30
CA ILE A 217 -14.73 -6.57 -4.23
C ILE A 217 -15.43 -6.69 -2.90
N VAL A 218 -14.74 -7.26 -1.93
CA VAL A 218 -15.23 -7.42 -0.56
C VAL A 218 -14.25 -6.72 0.36
N GLU A 219 -14.77 -5.88 1.25
CA GLU A 219 -13.99 -5.17 2.26
C GLU A 219 -14.31 -5.79 3.61
N ALA A 220 -13.28 -6.11 4.38
CA ALA A 220 -13.39 -6.41 5.79
C ALA A 220 -12.88 -5.22 6.60
N TYR A 221 -13.68 -4.83 7.60
CA TYR A 221 -13.41 -3.67 8.43
C TYR A 221 -13.65 -3.97 9.90
N ARG A 222 -13.00 -3.18 10.76
CA ARG A 222 -13.20 -3.27 12.21
C ARG A 222 -14.41 -2.43 12.63
N THR A 223 -15.38 -3.08 13.24
CA THR A 223 -16.57 -2.43 13.79
C THR A 223 -16.25 -1.65 15.07
N LYS A 224 -17.18 -0.80 15.53
CA LYS A 224 -17.02 0.00 16.76
C LYS A 224 -16.82 -0.83 18.03
N ASN A 225 -17.33 -2.06 18.07
CA ASN A 225 -17.11 -3.00 19.18
C ASN A 225 -15.83 -3.85 19.00
N GLY A 226 -14.98 -3.52 18.02
CA GLY A 226 -13.71 -4.18 17.78
C GLY A 226 -13.79 -5.53 17.06
N ALA A 227 -14.99 -5.96 16.65
CA ALA A 227 -15.20 -7.15 15.83
C ALA A 227 -14.82 -6.88 14.37
N TRP A 228 -14.60 -7.94 13.60
CA TRP A 228 -14.37 -7.86 12.17
C TRP A 228 -15.62 -8.32 11.43
N ASP A 229 -16.10 -7.48 10.53
CA ASP A 229 -17.18 -7.80 9.60
C ASP A 229 -16.68 -7.66 8.17
N ALA A 230 -17.43 -8.21 7.20
CA ALA A 230 -17.10 -8.10 5.80
C ALA A 230 -18.36 -7.94 4.94
N GLU A 231 -18.30 -7.03 3.98
CA GLU A 231 -19.38 -6.82 3.02
C GLU A 231 -18.85 -6.52 1.62
N PRO A 232 -19.62 -6.82 0.55
CA PRO A 232 -19.29 -6.34 -0.78
C PRO A 232 -19.20 -4.81 -0.76
N MET A 233 -18.12 -4.24 -1.28
CA MET A 233 -18.02 -2.79 -1.40
C MET A 233 -19.18 -2.30 -2.27
N ARG A 234 -20.01 -1.41 -1.71
CA ARG A 234 -20.99 -0.65 -2.51
C ARG A 234 -20.16 0.21 -3.46
N GLY A 235 -20.48 0.18 -4.76
CA GLY A 235 -19.63 0.73 -5.82
C GLY A 235 -19.32 2.22 -5.60
N ILE A 236 -18.23 2.52 -4.89
CA ILE A 236 -17.77 3.89 -4.64
C ILE A 236 -17.49 4.59 -5.98
N TYR A 237 -17.11 3.82 -7.01
CA TYR A 237 -16.87 4.34 -8.35
C TYR A 237 -18.15 4.66 -9.15
N GLU A 238 -19.27 3.98 -8.93
CA GLU A 238 -20.53 4.35 -9.59
C GLU A 238 -21.04 5.70 -9.05
N GLU A 239 -20.78 6.00 -7.77
CA GLU A 239 -21.15 7.30 -7.17
C GLU A 239 -20.18 8.43 -7.53
N ILE A 240 -18.86 8.16 -7.67
CA ILE A 240 -17.88 9.19 -8.06
C ILE A 240 -18.02 9.58 -9.55
N HIS A 241 -18.31 8.63 -10.45
CA HIS A 241 -18.51 8.94 -11.87
C HIS A 241 -19.73 9.86 -12.12
N HIS A 242 -20.79 9.76 -11.32
CA HIS A 242 -21.95 10.65 -11.44
C HIS A 242 -21.70 12.10 -10.95
N LEU A 243 -20.57 12.37 -10.30
CA LEU A 243 -20.24 13.68 -9.73
C LEU A 243 -19.11 14.40 -10.49
N LEU A 244 -18.48 13.74 -11.46
CA LEU A 244 -17.39 14.28 -12.29
C LEU A 244 -17.79 14.54 -13.75
N ASP A 245 -19.04 14.22 -14.12
CA ASP A 245 -19.72 14.68 -15.34
C ASP A 245 -20.62 15.90 -15.05
#